data_AF-A0A9X3XI24-F1
#
_entry.id   AF-A0A9X3XI24-F1
#
_cell.length_a   1.000
_cell.length_b   1.000
_cell.length_c   1.000
_cell.angle_alpha   90.00
_cell.angle_beta   90.00
_cell.angle_gamma   90.00
#
_symmetry.space_group_name_H-M   'P 1'
#
loop_
_entity.id
_entity.type
_entity.pdbx_description
1 polymer ?
#
loop_
_entity_poly.entity_id
_entity_poly.type
_entity_poly.pdbx_seq_one_letter_code
_entity_poly.pdbx_strand_id
1 'polypeptide(L)'
;MVKVALVKFHRGSFDQEYSYKTDIEDLKKDDVLVVQANNSYSVAIFQRYSAAKSRVEQATKWIVQKVNVEEFETKLFLGELE
;
A
#
# COMPACT_ATOMS: atom_id res chain seq x y z
N MET A 1 -7.48 -1.84 -15.10
CA MET A 1 -8.87 -1.52 -14.65
C MET A 1 -8.81 -0.92 -13.24
N VAL A 2 -9.70 0.01 -12.85
CA VAL A 2 -9.67 0.56 -11.48
C VAL A 2 -10.12 -0.50 -10.47
N LYS A 3 -9.24 -0.82 -9.52
CA LYS A 3 -9.45 -1.73 -8.39
C LYS A 3 -9.38 -0.96 -7.08
N VAL A 4 -9.80 -1.61 -6.00
CA VAL A 4 -9.66 -1.09 -4.64
C VAL A 4 -8.71 -1.96 -3.85
N ALA A 5 -7.64 -1.35 -3.36
CA ALA A 5 -6.64 -1.93 -2.50
C ALA A 5 -6.92 -1.58 -1.04
N LEU A 6 -6.82 -2.57 -0.17
CA LEU A 6 -6.77 -2.37 1.27
C LEU A 6 -5.31 -2.27 1.70
N VAL A 7 -4.98 -1.20 2.42
CA VAL A 7 -3.62 -0.92 2.90
C VAL A 7 -3.61 -0.68 4.40
N LYS A 8 -2.46 -0.93 5.04
CA LYS A 8 -2.18 -0.60 6.43
C LYS A 8 -1.00 0.37 6.52
N PHE A 9 -0.94 1.13 7.61
CA PHE A 9 0.20 2.00 7.90
C PHE A 9 1.00 1.44 9.07
N HIS A 10 2.33 1.40 8.95
CA HIS A 10 3.24 0.88 9.99
C HIS A 10 3.07 1.53 11.38
N ARG A 11 2.63 2.79 11.42
CA ARG A 11 2.39 3.54 12.67
C ARG A 11 0.90 3.76 12.97
N GLY A 12 0.02 3.04 12.27
CA GLY A 12 -1.42 3.08 12.56
C GLY A 12 -1.69 2.45 13.92
N SER A 13 -2.45 3.15 14.76
CA SER A 13 -2.96 2.55 15.99
C SER A 13 -4.05 1.55 15.59
N PHE A 14 -3.85 0.27 15.94
CA PHE A 14 -4.68 -0.88 15.58
C PHE A 14 -4.60 -1.28 14.10
N ASP A 15 -4.84 -2.56 13.81
CA ASP A 15 -4.82 -3.24 12.50
C ASP A 15 -5.81 -2.67 11.45
N GLN A 16 -6.09 -1.37 11.47
CA GLN A 16 -7.03 -0.69 10.62
C GLN A 16 -6.56 -0.69 9.17
N GLU A 17 -7.47 -1.15 8.30
CA GLU A 17 -7.28 -1.16 6.86
C GLU A 17 -8.02 0.01 6.21
N TYR A 18 -7.33 0.68 5.31
CA TYR A 18 -7.85 1.82 4.55
C TYR A 18 -8.00 1.44 3.08
N SER A 19 -9.09 1.90 2.46
CA SER A 19 -9.39 1.64 1.05
C SER A 19 -8.79 2.71 0.15
N TYR A 20 -8.03 2.29 -0.86
CA TYR A 20 -7.45 3.16 -1.88
C TYR A 20 -7.79 2.63 -3.28
N LYS A 21 -8.01 3.53 -4.23
CA LYS A 21 -8.12 3.21 -5.66
C LYS A 21 -6.74 2.94 -6.25
N THR A 22 -6.67 2.04 -7.23
CA THR A 22 -5.45 1.77 -7.98
C THR A 22 -5.77 1.16 -9.33
N ASP A 23 -4.90 1.36 -10.29
CA ASP A 23 -4.85 0.69 -11.59
C ASP A 23 -3.75 -0.37 -11.67
N ILE A 24 -2.94 -0.53 -10.62
CA ILE A 24 -1.91 -1.57 -10.51
C ILE A 24 -2.60 -2.91 -10.26
N GLU A 25 -2.29 -3.92 -11.06
CA GLU A 25 -3.03 -5.19 -11.07
C GLU A 25 -2.33 -6.35 -10.35
N ASP A 26 -1.02 -6.24 -10.13
CA ASP A 26 -0.12 -7.29 -9.68
C ASP A 26 0.47 -7.04 -8.28
N LEU A 27 -0.21 -6.24 -7.45
CA LEU A 27 0.21 -6.01 -6.07
C LEU A 27 0.12 -7.31 -5.25
N LYS A 28 1.20 -7.60 -4.53
CA LYS A 28 1.31 -8.73 -3.62
C LYS A 28 1.22 -8.25 -2.18
N LYS A 29 0.73 -9.13 -1.30
CA LYS A 29 0.68 -8.85 0.13
C LYS A 29 2.07 -8.39 0.60
N ASP A 30 2.06 -7.35 1.43
CA ASP A 30 3.24 -6.72 2.02
C ASP A 30 4.07 -5.84 1.06
N ASP A 31 3.62 -5.65 -0.20
CA ASP A 31 4.18 -4.64 -1.09
C ASP A 31 4.13 -3.24 -0.47
N VAL A 32 5.25 -2.51 -0.57
CA VAL A 32 5.36 -1.13 -0.09
C VAL A 32 4.81 -0.18 -1.14
N LEU A 33 3.90 0.70 -0.72
CA LEU A 33 3.18 1.63 -1.58
C LEU A 33 3.35 3.06 -1.12
N VAL A 34 3.45 3.98 -2.08
CA VAL A 34 3.17 5.40 -1.83
C VAL A 34 1.71 5.67 -2.13
N VAL A 35 1.01 6.27 -1.18
CA VAL A 35 -0.42 6.57 -1.26
C VAL A 35 -0.69 8.06 -1.06
N GLN A 36 -1.75 8.56 -1.67
CA GLN A 36 -2.18 9.95 -1.54
C GLN A 36 -2.65 10.25 -0.11
N ALA A 37 -2.19 11.36 0.47
CA ALA A 37 -2.64 11.84 1.77
C ALA A 37 -3.05 13.31 1.70
N ASN A 38 -4.34 13.61 1.44
CA ASN A 38 -4.86 14.98 1.31
C ASN A 38 -3.99 15.87 0.39
N ASN A 39 -3.04 16.63 0.96
CA ASN A 39 -2.13 17.54 0.26
C ASN A 39 -0.67 17.02 0.17
N SER A 40 -0.44 15.75 0.47
CA SER A 40 0.87 15.10 0.50
C SER A 40 0.75 13.62 0.11
N TYR A 41 1.77 12.84 0.46
CA TYR A 41 1.80 11.39 0.31
C TYR A 41 2.20 10.72 1.64
N SER A 42 1.96 9.43 1.72
CA SER A 42 2.38 8.58 2.84
C SER A 42 2.81 7.21 2.33
N VAL A 43 3.53 6.45 3.14
CA VAL A 43 3.93 5.07 2.84
C VAL A 43 2.98 4.10 3.54
N ALA A 44 2.40 3.19 2.78
CA ALA A 44 1.47 2.17 3.25
C ALA A 44 1.89 0.79 2.77
N ILE A 45 1.34 -0.25 3.38
CA ILE A 45 1.61 -1.65 3.06
C ILE A 45 0.37 -2.28 2.50
N PHE A 46 0.48 -2.85 1.30
CA PHE A 46 -0.61 -3.55 0.65
C PHE A 46 -1.02 -4.79 1.43
N GLN A 47 -2.32 -5.01 1.60
CA GLN A 47 -2.86 -6.20 2.23
C GLN A 47 -3.56 -7.11 1.23
N ARG A 48 -4.52 -6.56 0.47
CA ARG A 48 -5.29 -7.29 -0.56
C ARG A 48 -6.15 -6.34 -1.38
N TYR A 49 -6.64 -6.81 -2.51
CA TYR A 49 -7.74 -6.17 -3.21
C TYR A 49 -9.08 -6.47 -2.53
N SER A 50 -10.06 -5.58 -2.73
CA SER A 50 -11.43 -5.75 -2.27
C SER A 50 -12.42 -5.30 -3.34
N ALA A 51 -13.48 -6.09 -3.52
CA ALA A 51 -14.65 -5.73 -4.33
C ALA A 51 -15.90 -5.43 -3.48
N ALA A 52 -15.76 -5.44 -2.15
CA ALA A 52 -16.88 -5.17 -1.25
C ALA A 52 -17.39 -3.75 -1.45
N LYS A 53 -18.70 -3.59 -1.70
CA LYS A 53 -19.34 -2.30 -2.02
C LYS A 53 -18.98 -1.19 -1.04
N SER A 54 -19.03 -1.48 0.27
CA SER A 54 -18.67 -0.51 1.33
C SER A 54 -17.21 -0.03 1.23
N ARG A 55 -16.27 -0.91 0.87
CA ARG A 55 -14.87 -0.57 0.69
C ARG A 55 -14.64 0.26 -0.57
N VAL A 56 -15.40 -0.04 -1.64
CA VAL A 56 -15.36 0.71 -2.89
C VAL A 56 -15.88 2.14 -2.70
N GLU A 57 -16.97 2.31 -1.97
CA GLU A 57 -17.55 3.62 -1.66
C GLU A 57 -16.62 4.46 -0.76
N GLN A 58 -15.91 3.82 0.18
CA GLN A 58 -14.92 4.48 1.04
C GLN A 58 -13.62 4.87 0.33
N ALA A 59 -13.31 4.25 -0.82
CA ALA A 59 -12.07 4.48 -1.56
C ALA A 59 -12.12 5.82 -2.31
N THR A 60 -11.73 6.90 -1.64
CA THR A 60 -11.72 8.25 -2.24
C THR A 60 -10.33 8.70 -2.70
N LYS A 61 -9.27 8.05 -2.22
CA LYS A 61 -7.86 8.38 -2.48
C LYS A 61 -7.19 7.31 -3.35
N TRP A 62 -6.05 7.65 -3.94
CA TRP A 62 -5.32 6.77 -4.87
C TRP A 62 -3.99 6.25 -4.33
N ILE A 63 -3.63 5.03 -4.73
CA ILE A 63 -2.23 4.58 -4.73
C ILE A 63 -1.50 5.35 -5.83
N VAL A 64 -0.35 5.91 -5.49
CA VAL A 64 0.47 6.72 -6.40
C VAL A 64 1.50 5.84 -7.10
N GLN A 65 2.19 4.97 -6.35
CA GLN A 65 3.19 4.05 -6.92
C GLN A 65 3.48 2.88 -5.98
N LYS A 66 3.94 1.76 -6.56
CA LYS A 66 4.64 0.70 -5.83
C LYS A 66 6.11 1.06 -5.69
N VAL A 67 6.67 0.87 -4.50
CA VAL A 67 8.09 1.08 -4.23
C VAL A 67 8.81 -0.25 -4.45
N ASN A 68 9.86 -0.24 -5.28
CA ASN A 68 10.76 -1.38 -5.37
C ASN A 68 11.73 -1.35 -4.18
N VAL A 69 11.62 -2.33 -3.29
CA VAL A 69 12.44 -2.45 -2.07
C VAL A 69 13.36 -3.68 -2.10
N GLU A 70 13.38 -4.45 -3.19
CA GLU A 70 14.10 -5.73 -3.27
C GLU A 70 15.61 -5.56 -3.00
N GLU A 71 16.22 -4.51 -3.55
CA GLU A 71 17.64 -4.22 -3.32
C GLU A 71 17.91 -3.89 -1.84
N PHE A 72 17.04 -3.10 -1.22
CA PHE A 72 17.17 -2.73 0.20
C PHE A 72 17.01 -3.96 1.10
N GLU A 73 16.00 -4.80 0.83
CA GLU A 73 15.77 -6.05 1.57
C GLU A 73 16.96 -7.02 1.42
N THR A 74 17.55 -7.08 0.23
CA THR A 74 18.75 -7.91 -0.02
C THR A 74 19.93 -7.41 0.81
N LYS A 75 20.22 -6.11 0.80
CA LYS A 75 21.31 -5.52 1.61
C LYS A 75 21.08 -5.74 3.10
N LEU A 76 19.84 -5.59 3.56
CA LEU A 76 19.45 -5.84 4.95
C LEU A 76 19.67 -7.32 5.32
N PHE A 77 19.27 -8.25 4.46
CA PHE A 77 19.44 -9.68 4.68
C PHE A 77 20.92 -10.11 4.73
N LEU A 78 21.76 -9.49 3.91
CA LEU A 78 23.20 -9.75 3.86
C LEU A 78 24.00 -9.04 4.96
N GLY A 79 23.36 -8.17 5.75
CA GLY A 79 24.05 -7.37 6.78
C GLY A 79 24.94 -6.27 6.22
N GLU A 80 24.74 -5.84 4.97
CA GLU A 80 25.56 -4.83 4.30
C GLU A 80 25.24 -3.38 4.73
N LEU A 81 24.24 -3.21 5.60
CA LEU A 81 23.80 -1.91 6.11
C LEU A 81 24.30 -1.63 7.54
N GLU A 82 25.12 -2.51 8.11
CA GLU A 82 25.75 -2.39 9.44
C GLU A 82 27.23 -1.95 9.36
#